data_AF-A0A377XJ64-F1
#
_entry.id   AF-A0A377XJ64-F1
#
_cell.length_a   1.000
_cell.length_b   1.000
_cell.length_c   1.000
_cell.angle_alpha   90.00
_cell.angle_beta   90.00
_cell.angle_gamma   90.00
#
_symmetry.space_group_name_H-M   'P 1'
#
loop_
_entity.id
_entity.type
_entity.pdbx_description
1 polymer ?
#
loop_
_entity_poly.entity_id
_entity_poly.type
_entity_poly.pdbx_seq_one_letter_code
_entity_poly.pdbx_strand_id
1 'polypeptide(L)' 'MAVIDLSQLPPPQIVDVPDFETLLSERKAEFVALFPADEQEAVARTLMLESEPVVKMLQENVYRSCCCASGLTRRRKP' A
#
# COMPACT_ATOMS: atom_id res chain seq x y z
N MET A 1 -36.15 -18.94 18.12
CA MET A 1 -35.28 -18.19 17.19
C MET A 1 -33.90 -18.10 17.84
N ALA A 2 -32.91 -18.85 17.35
CA ALA A 2 -31.56 -18.79 17.92
C ALA A 2 -30.92 -17.45 17.53
N VAL A 3 -30.64 -16.61 18.51
CA VAL A 3 -29.84 -15.40 18.33
C VAL A 3 -28.41 -15.87 18.07
N ILE A 4 -27.96 -15.77 16.83
CA ILE A 4 -26.58 -16.10 16.47
C ILE A 4 -25.69 -15.00 17.06
N ASP A 5 -24.81 -15.40 17.96
CA ASP A 5 -23.84 -14.51 18.60
C ASP A 5 -22.73 -14.16 17.58
N LEU A 6 -22.86 -12.96 17.01
CA LEU A 6 -21.92 -12.43 16.01
C LEU A 6 -20.51 -12.23 16.57
N SER A 7 -20.31 -12.25 17.89
CA SER A 7 -18.99 -12.17 18.51
C SER A 7 -18.16 -13.45 18.37
N GLN A 8 -18.80 -14.57 18.01
CA GLN A 8 -18.13 -15.87 17.80
C GLN A 8 -17.77 -16.15 16.34
N LEU A 9 -18.11 -15.24 15.43
CA LEU A 9 -17.68 -15.36 14.04
C LEU A 9 -16.19 -14.96 13.94
N PRO A 10 -15.36 -15.71 13.20
CA PRO A 10 -14.00 -15.27 12.93
C PRO A 10 -14.05 -13.88 12.29
N PRO A 11 -13.13 -12.98 12.67
CA PRO A 11 -13.13 -11.62 12.16
C PRO A 11 -13.08 -11.67 10.64
N PRO A 12 -13.99 -10.97 9.94
CA PRO A 12 -14.10 -11.11 8.52
C PRO A 12 -12.83 -10.55 7.86
N GLN A 13 -12.13 -11.41 7.13
CA GLN A 13 -10.91 -11.08 6.40
C GLN A 13 -11.27 -10.28 5.13
N ILE A 14 -11.75 -9.05 5.30
CA ILE A 14 -12.29 -8.24 4.18
C ILE A 14 -11.19 -7.43 3.48
N VAL A 15 -10.05 -7.23 4.14
CA VAL A 15 -8.93 -6.45 3.62
C VAL A 15 -7.71 -7.37 3.55
N ASP A 16 -7.38 -7.84 2.35
CA ASP A 16 -6.06 -8.41 2.08
C ASP A 16 -5.04 -7.34 2.45
N VAL A 17 -4.10 -7.70 3.33
CA VAL A 17 -3.02 -6.80 3.71
C VAL A 17 -2.18 -6.62 2.46
N PRO A 18 -2.17 -5.43 1.85
CA PRO A 18 -1.44 -5.25 0.62
C PRO A 18 0.05 -5.33 0.95
N ASP A 19 0.75 -6.17 0.19
CA ASP A 19 2.20 -6.35 0.34
C ASP A 19 2.92 -5.04 0.01
N PHE A 20 3.90 -4.69 0.86
CA PHE A 20 4.60 -3.42 0.76
C PHE A 20 5.35 -3.28 -0.57
N GLU A 21 6.05 -4.33 -0.98
CA GLU A 21 6.84 -4.32 -2.22
C GLU A 21 5.95 -4.25 -3.46
N THR A 22 4.80 -4.91 -3.41
CA THR A 22 3.78 -4.85 -4.47
C THR A 22 3.23 -3.43 -4.63
N LEU A 23 2.79 -2.79 -3.54
CA LEU A 23 2.29 -1.41 -3.58
C LEU A 23 3.36 -0.41 -3.98
N LEU A 24 4.60 -0.59 -3.52
CA LEU A 24 5.70 0.29 -3.89
C LEU A 24 5.99 0.21 -5.39
N SER A 25 5.93 -0.99 -5.97
CA SER A 25 6.13 -1.21 -7.41
C SER A 25 5.02 -0.56 -8.24
N GLU A 26 3.76 -0.69 -7.82
CA GLU A 26 2.61 -0.02 -8.45
C GLU A 26 2.77 1.50 -8.41
N ARG A 27 3.09 2.07 -7.25
CA ARG A 27 3.28 3.52 -7.09
C ARG A 27 4.47 4.04 -7.90
N LYS A 28 5.55 3.27 -8.02
CA LYS A 28 6.68 3.62 -8.90
C LYS A 28 6.26 3.64 -10.37
N ALA A 29 5.48 2.66 -10.82
CA ALA A 29 4.97 2.63 -12.20
C ALA A 29 4.03 3.80 -12.49
N GLU A 30 3.12 4.12 -11.58
CA GLU A 30 2.25 5.29 -11.67
C GLU A 30 3.05 6.59 -11.72
N PHE A 31 4.08 6.71 -10.87
CA PHE A 31 4.95 7.88 -10.87
C PHE A 31 5.66 8.06 -12.21
N VAL A 32 6.19 6.98 -12.81
CA VAL A 32 6.80 7.03 -14.16
C VAL A 32 5.77 7.44 -15.21
N ALA A 33 4.54 6.94 -15.13
CA ALA A 33 3.48 7.25 -16.09
C ALA A 33 3.06 8.73 -16.11
N LEU A 34 3.38 9.51 -15.07
CA LEU A 34 3.15 10.95 -15.03
C LEU A 34 4.12 11.76 -15.90
N PHE A 35 5.25 11.15 -16.32
CA PHE A 35 6.25 11.81 -17.15
C PHE A 35 6.02 11.54 -18.64
N PRO A 36 6.42 12.48 -19.53
CA PRO A 36 6.42 12.25 -20.96
C PRO A 36 7.33 11.08 -21.34
N ALA A 37 6.99 10.36 -22.41
CA ALA A 37 7.64 9.10 -22.81
C ALA A 37 9.17 9.19 -22.93
N ASP A 38 9.68 10.35 -23.36
CA ASP A 38 11.11 10.62 -23.54
C ASP A 38 11.89 10.65 -22.21
N GLU A 39 11.21 10.93 -21.10
CA GLU A 39 11.79 11.04 -19.75
C GLU A 39 11.51 9.80 -18.88
N GLN A 40 10.55 8.96 -19.27
CA GLN A 40 10.13 7.80 -18.48
C GLN A 40 11.27 6.83 -18.19
N GLU A 41 12.14 6.56 -19.16
CA GLU A 41 13.27 5.64 -18.96
C GLU A 41 14.29 6.21 -17.96
N ALA A 42 14.56 7.51 -18.02
CA ALA A 42 15.45 8.19 -17.10
C ALA A 42 14.89 8.14 -15.67
N VAL A 43 13.60 8.46 -15.50
CA VAL A 43 12.92 8.41 -14.20
C VAL A 43 12.88 7.00 -13.64
N ALA A 44 12.59 5.98 -14.47
CA ALA A 44 12.58 4.59 -14.05
C ALA A 44 13.95 4.13 -13.54
N ARG A 45 15.05 4.53 -14.20
CA ARG A 45 16.42 4.25 -13.72
C ARG A 45 16.71 4.93 -12.39
N THR A 46 16.29 6.18 -12.20
CA THR A 46 16.44 6.90 -10.93
C THR A 46 15.67 6.19 -9.81
N LEU A 47 14.45 5.70 -10.06
CA LEU A 47 13.64 5.00 -9.06
C LEU A 47 14.18 3.61 -8.65
N MET A 48 15.19 3.08 -9.36
CA MET A 48 15.93 1.88 -8.94
C MET A 48 16.94 2.19 -7.82
N LEU A 49 17.37 3.44 -7.70
CA LEU A 49 18.34 3.86 -6.69
C LEU A 49 17.63 4.23 -5.38
N GLU A 50 17.81 3.43 -4.34
CA GLU A 50 17.17 3.67 -3.03
C GLU A 50 17.66 4.94 -2.31
N SER A 51 18.82 5.46 -2.72
CA SER A 51 19.38 6.72 -2.20
C SER A 51 18.61 7.94 -2.65
N GLU A 52 17.78 7.82 -3.68
CA GLU A 52 17.06 8.95 -4.23
C GLU A 52 15.93 9.40 -3.29
N PRO A 53 15.80 10.71 -3.03
CA PRO A 53 14.82 11.22 -2.08
C PRO A 53 13.38 10.89 -2.47
N VAL A 54 13.11 10.81 -3.78
CA VAL A 54 11.80 10.44 -4.32
C VAL A 54 11.42 9.00 -3.93
N VAL A 55 12.37 8.07 -3.93
CA VAL A 55 12.11 6.67 -3.54
C VAL A 55 11.75 6.61 -2.05
N LYS A 56 12.41 7.39 -1.20
CA LYS A 56 12.07 7.47 0.23
C LYS A 56 10.69 8.08 0.49
N MET A 57 10.28 9.09 -0.30
CA MET A 57 8.93 9.65 -0.23
C MET A 57 7.86 8.62 -0.62
N LEU A 58 8.09 7.85 -1.70
CA LEU A 58 7.17 6.79 -2.10
C LEU A 58 7.08 5.68 -1.05
N GLN A 59 8.21 5.30 -0.43
CA GLN A 59 8.24 4.32 0.67
C GLN A 59 7.45 4.79 1.90
N GLU A 60 7.57 6.06 2.30
CA GLU A 60 6.80 6.63 3.42
C GLU A 60 5.29 6.60 3.14
N ASN A 61 4.88 6.92 1.91
CA ASN A 61 3.49 6.90 1.50
C ASN A 61 2.88 5.49 1.56
N VAL A 62 3.61 4.49 1.04
CA VAL A 62 3.20 3.08 1.09
C VAL A 62 3.10 2.62 2.54
N TYR A 63 4.09 2.95 3.37
CA TYR A 63 4.10 2.58 4.80
C TYR A 63 2.87 3.14 5.53
N ARG A 64 2.51 4.40 5.29
CA ARG A 64 1.30 5.01 5.86
C ARG A 64 0.03 4.34 5.37
N SER A 65 -0.03 3.99 4.10
CA SER A 65 -1.18 3.30 3.51
C SER A 65 -1.38 1.90 4.12
N CYS A 66 -0.31 1.13 4.27
CA CYS A 66 -0.33 -0.17 4.95
C CYS A 66 -0.72 -0.04 6.44
N CYS A 67 -0.20 0.98 7.14
CA CYS A 67 -0.53 1.26 8.54
C CYS A 67 -2.02 1.64 8.69
N CYS A 68 -2.56 2.48 7.82
CA CYS A 68 -3.98 2.81 7.79
C CYS A 68 -4.86 1.57 7.55
N ALA A 69 -4.48 0.71 6.60
CA ALA A 69 -5.21 -0.53 6.30
C ALA A 69 -5.23 -1.51 7.50
N SER A 70 -4.09 -1.69 8.18
CA SER A 70 -3.99 -2.51 9.39
C SER A 70 -4.68 -1.88 10.61
N GLY A 71 -4.77 -0.56 10.69
CA GLY A 71 -5.54 0.17 11.69
C GLY A 71 -7.05 0.00 11.51
N LEU A 72 -7.54 -0.08 10.27
CA LEU A 72 -8.94 -0.30 9.95
C LEU A 72 -9.42 -1.70 10.37
N THR A 73 -8.55 -2.71 10.23
CA THR A 73 -8.80 -4.07 10.72
C THR A 73 -8.73 -4.17 12.24
N ARG A 74 -7.86 -3.39 12.91
CA ARG A 74 -7.76 -3.37 14.39
C ARG A 74 -8.85 -2.55 15.12
N ARG A 75 -9.34 -1.45 14.56
CA ARG A 75 -10.31 -0.56 15.23
C ARG A 75 -11.76 -1.08 15.29
N ARG A 76 -12.05 -2.26 14.75
CA ARG A 76 -13.38 -2.91 14.83
C ARG A 76 -13.48 -4.00 15.91
N LYS A 77 -12.60 -4.00 16.91
CA LYS A 77 -12.80 -4.79 18.14
C LYS A 77 -13.47 -3.90 19.20
N PRO A 78 -14.64 -4.28 19.75
CA PRO A 78 -15.23 -3.60 20.92
C PRO A 78 -14.38 -3.81 22.18
#